data_AF-A0A8T2HE67-F1
#
_entry.id   AF-A0A8T2HE67-F1
#
_cell.length_a   1.000
_cell.length_b   1.000
_cell.length_c   1.000
_cell.angle_alpha   90.00
_cell.angle_beta   90.00
_cell.angle_gamma   90.00
#
_symmetry.space_group_name_H-M   'P 1'
#
loop_
_entity.id
_entity.type
_entity.pdbx_description
1 polymer ?
#
loop_
_entity_poly.entity_id
_entity_poly.type
_entity_poly.pdbx_seq_one_letter_code
_entity_poly.pdbx_strand_id
1 'polypeptide(L)'
;MTFKRIASSIQQDRLSNLPDVLLIMIISCLSFKECIRTSVLAKRWRYLCRETRNISFKETEYVDHFVSDKRSKRVSFAAYMCQWVSRYHGRYIETLEIYFSIPSDFLAAVESLIEFAVSRQVKNLVLDFSDPSWISTSCASRYDYVCVQLPVCVYSLTTLESLKIYSCGFDPSKFSNSRLPRKLSIGWIKLTDVESLLLNSPTLKSLSINYCWGIEIRNIAGDMKEFVFESCDFSSFMVCCFDLPNVEIFKYSGQILSFDVKRMNMSIKDVILDFTAEGLYEDRNQRTKLEGSVLSAFLNNLRGARTLSICPYLLQTIQECEDPFDLLRPMETQHLVLRTRLHVMEFKGIKLLLDNCPNLETLTFDIFSRSLFSYNKSYYGVGPRSYWKKNLTYKSLPKTLKVVVVRNFTGRFGELNVLKFLIQSGRGRWPGREHGPMLERVELYMDSSMAESQKELADDGAMMLQSISGDVQVLVYDP
;
A
#
# COMPACT_ATOMS: atom_id res chain seq x y z
N MET A 1 31.51 3.31 -66.11
CA MET A 1 30.29 2.62 -65.65
C MET A 1 29.77 3.32 -64.42
N THR A 2 28.58 3.89 -64.52
CA THR A 2 27.95 4.76 -63.54
C THR A 2 27.31 3.90 -62.45
N PHE A 3 27.79 3.99 -61.20
CA PHE A 3 27.14 3.33 -60.07
C PHE A 3 25.92 4.15 -59.62
N LYS A 4 24.74 3.54 -59.78
CA LYS A 4 23.44 4.02 -59.31
C LYS A 4 23.48 4.30 -57.80
N ARG A 5 23.11 5.52 -57.40
CA ARG A 5 22.64 5.84 -56.06
C ARG A 5 21.40 5.00 -55.78
N ILE A 6 21.46 4.12 -54.78
CA ILE A 6 20.29 3.48 -54.20
C ILE A 6 19.61 4.54 -53.33
N ALA A 7 18.42 4.98 -53.74
CA ALA A 7 17.54 5.80 -52.92
C ALA A 7 17.07 4.94 -51.74
N SER A 8 17.46 5.31 -50.51
CA SER A 8 16.81 4.77 -49.33
C SER A 8 15.35 5.26 -49.33
N SER A 9 14.41 4.31 -49.30
CA SER A 9 13.01 4.62 -49.06
C SER A 9 12.89 5.22 -47.66
N ILE A 10 12.73 6.54 -47.58
CA ILE A 10 12.40 7.24 -46.33
C ILE A 10 11.03 6.70 -45.90
N GLN A 11 11.01 5.81 -44.92
CA GLN A 11 9.79 5.38 -44.26
C GLN A 11 9.15 6.65 -43.68
N GLN A 12 8.05 7.12 -44.29
CA GLN A 12 7.41 8.36 -43.88
C GLN A 12 7.07 8.29 -42.40
N ASP A 13 7.57 9.26 -41.62
CA ASP A 13 7.25 9.39 -40.22
C ASP A 13 5.75 9.71 -40.07
N ARG A 14 4.98 8.66 -39.77
CA ARG A 14 3.53 8.73 -39.63
C ARG A 14 3.10 9.58 -38.43
N LEU A 15 3.95 9.73 -37.42
CA LEU A 15 3.66 10.57 -36.24
C LEU A 15 3.76 12.05 -36.59
N SER A 16 4.73 12.44 -37.42
CA SER A 16 4.88 13.83 -37.88
C SER A 16 3.68 14.34 -38.71
N ASN A 17 2.90 13.44 -39.31
CA ASN A 17 1.70 13.78 -40.09
C ASN A 17 0.42 13.93 -39.25
N LEU A 18 0.43 13.56 -37.96
CA LEU A 18 -0.75 13.70 -37.12
C LEU A 18 -1.03 15.19 -36.79
N PRO A 19 -2.30 15.62 -36.67
CA PRO A 19 -2.65 16.94 -36.13
C PRO A 19 -2.20 17.13 -34.67
N ASP A 20 -1.95 18.38 -34.27
CA ASP A 20 -1.47 18.72 -32.91
C ASP A 20 -2.38 18.15 -31.82
N VAL A 21 -3.69 18.17 -32.03
CA VAL A 21 -4.68 17.64 -31.08
C VAL A 21 -4.42 16.17 -30.77
N LEU A 22 -4.15 15.34 -31.79
CA LEU A 22 -3.87 13.91 -31.57
C LEU A 22 -2.52 13.70 -30.91
N LEU A 23 -1.52 14.51 -31.26
CA LEU A 23 -0.20 14.45 -30.61
C LEU A 23 -0.27 14.85 -29.14
N ILE A 24 -1.06 15.86 -28.78
CA ILE A 24 -1.30 16.27 -27.39
C ILE A 24 -2.02 15.14 -26.63
N MET A 25 -3.00 14.47 -27.26
CA MET A 25 -3.66 13.31 -26.64
C MET A 25 -2.66 12.19 -26.35
N ILE A 26 -1.78 11.86 -27.31
CA ILE A 26 -0.72 10.86 -27.12
C ILE A 26 0.24 11.28 -25.99
N ILE A 27 0.72 12.52 -26.02
CA ILE A 27 1.64 13.05 -24.99
C ILE A 27 0.99 13.06 -23.61
N SER A 28 -0.32 13.31 -23.52
CA SER A 28 -1.06 13.29 -22.25
C SER A 28 -1.16 11.91 -21.63
N CYS A 29 -0.92 10.84 -22.41
CA CYS A 29 -0.80 9.48 -21.91
C CYS A 29 0.62 9.11 -21.43
N LEU A 30 1.61 9.98 -21.65
CA LEU A 30 2.99 9.79 -21.22
C LEU A 30 3.21 10.37 -19.82
N SER A 31 4.17 9.82 -19.08
CA SER A 31 4.68 10.50 -17.89
C SER A 31 5.29 11.86 -18.26
N PHE A 32 5.37 12.78 -17.31
CA PHE A 32 5.96 14.09 -17.57
C PHE A 32 7.41 13.99 -18.10
N LYS A 33 8.20 13.06 -17.57
CA LYS A 33 9.56 12.76 -18.04
C LYS A 33 9.59 12.29 -19.49
N GLU A 34 8.72 11.35 -19.87
CA GLU A 34 8.62 10.84 -21.23
C GLU A 34 8.11 11.92 -22.19
N CYS A 35 7.12 12.71 -21.77
CA CYS A 35 6.67 13.89 -22.48
C CYS A 35 7.85 14.81 -22.80
N ILE A 36 8.67 15.20 -21.82
CA ILE A 36 9.86 16.02 -22.07
C ILE A 36 10.83 15.35 -23.04
N ARG A 37 11.04 14.03 -22.96
CA ARG A 37 11.91 13.31 -23.91
C ARG A 37 11.42 13.42 -25.34
N THR A 38 10.11 13.50 -25.59
CA THR A 38 9.61 13.71 -26.96
C THR A 38 9.99 15.08 -27.54
N SER A 39 10.35 16.07 -26.72
CA SER A 39 10.70 17.42 -27.18
C SER A 39 11.95 17.51 -28.06
N VAL A 40 12.77 16.45 -28.08
CA VAL A 40 13.97 16.37 -28.93
C VAL A 40 13.68 15.77 -30.31
N LEU A 41 12.50 15.17 -30.52
CA LEU A 41 12.14 14.51 -31.79
C LEU A 41 12.01 15.50 -32.95
N ALA A 42 11.36 16.65 -32.71
CA ALA A 42 11.36 17.77 -33.63
C ALA A 42 11.00 19.09 -32.92
N LYS A 43 11.23 20.22 -33.59
CA LYS A 43 10.86 21.56 -33.08
C LYS A 43 9.39 21.62 -32.66
N ARG A 44 8.49 20.98 -33.41
CA ARG A 44 7.05 20.91 -33.13
C ARG A 44 6.76 20.24 -31.78
N TRP A 45 7.39 19.10 -31.51
CA TRP A 45 7.20 18.35 -30.26
C TRP A 45 7.59 19.17 -29.04
N ARG A 46 8.63 20.01 -29.13
CA ARG A 46 8.99 20.94 -28.04
C ARG A 46 7.85 21.85 -27.61
N TYR A 47 7.01 22.31 -28.54
CA TYR A 47 5.83 23.11 -28.22
C TYR A 47 4.69 22.24 -27.68
N LEU A 48 4.46 21.06 -28.28
CA LEU A 48 3.41 20.15 -27.83
C LEU A 48 3.62 19.64 -26.40
N CYS A 49 4.87 19.35 -26.01
CA CYS A 49 5.21 18.98 -24.63
C CYS A 49 4.80 20.07 -23.61
N ARG A 50 4.81 21.34 -24.03
CA ARG A 50 4.44 22.47 -23.16
C ARG A 50 2.92 22.60 -22.98
N GLU A 51 2.12 21.91 -23.77
CA GLU A 51 0.65 21.84 -23.62
C GLU A 51 0.21 20.70 -22.68
N THR A 52 1.16 20.01 -22.03
CA THR A 52 0.82 19.00 -21.03
C THR A 52 -0.01 19.60 -19.87
N ARG A 53 -0.97 18.82 -19.38
CA ARG A 53 -1.82 19.16 -18.24
C ARG A 53 -1.32 18.55 -16.92
N ASN A 54 -0.38 17.62 -17.01
CA ASN A 54 0.21 16.93 -15.86
C ASN A 54 1.70 17.27 -15.84
N ILE A 55 2.10 18.02 -14.82
CA ILE A 55 3.47 18.45 -14.58
C ILE A 55 3.95 17.77 -13.31
N SER A 56 5.09 17.08 -13.37
CA SER A 56 5.65 16.36 -12.23
C SER A 56 7.14 16.60 -12.13
N PHE A 57 7.56 17.45 -11.19
CA PHE A 57 8.96 17.71 -10.92
C PHE A 57 9.45 16.77 -9.82
N LYS A 58 10.34 15.84 -10.19
CA LYS A 58 10.91 14.86 -9.27
C LYS A 58 12.41 15.02 -9.13
N GLU A 59 12.87 15.48 -7.96
CA GLU A 59 14.30 15.66 -7.68
C GLU A 59 15.08 14.37 -7.89
N THR A 60 14.54 13.22 -7.49
CA THR A 60 15.20 11.90 -7.64
C THR A 60 15.44 11.49 -9.09
N GLU A 61 14.72 12.08 -10.05
CA GLU A 61 14.97 11.84 -11.48
C GLU A 61 16.10 12.70 -12.05
N TYR A 62 16.51 13.74 -11.33
CA TYR A 62 17.44 14.77 -11.79
C TYR A 62 18.74 14.82 -10.98
N VAL A 63 18.65 14.56 -9.67
CA VAL A 63 19.74 14.62 -8.71
C VAL A 63 20.02 13.21 -8.21
N ASP A 64 21.16 12.66 -8.62
CA ASP A 64 21.70 11.46 -8.00
C ASP A 64 22.20 11.80 -6.59
N HIS A 65 21.57 11.21 -5.58
CA HIS A 65 21.83 11.47 -4.17
C HIS A 65 23.16 10.88 -3.68
N PHE A 66 23.84 10.07 -4.49
CA PHE A 66 25.10 9.40 -4.15
C PHE A 66 26.36 10.11 -4.70
N VAL A 67 26.21 11.27 -5.34
CA VAL A 67 27.31 12.00 -6.01
C VAL A 67 27.72 13.26 -5.22
N SER A 68 29.01 13.62 -5.27
CA SER A 68 29.60 14.75 -4.55
C SER A 68 29.03 16.14 -4.91
N ASP A 69 28.51 16.32 -6.13
CA ASP A 69 27.95 17.60 -6.61
C ASP A 69 26.42 17.74 -6.41
N LYS A 70 25.91 17.30 -5.25
CA LYS A 70 24.47 17.34 -4.95
C LYS A 70 23.93 18.77 -5.02
N ARG A 71 24.60 19.74 -4.39
CA ARG A 71 24.10 21.13 -4.28
C ARG A 71 23.91 21.81 -5.64
N SER A 72 24.90 21.74 -6.54
CA SER A 72 24.80 22.41 -7.85
C SER A 72 23.71 21.79 -8.73
N LYS A 73 23.52 20.46 -8.64
CA LYS A 73 22.41 19.77 -9.32
C LYS A 73 21.04 20.21 -8.77
N ARG A 74 20.91 20.40 -7.45
CA ARG A 74 19.68 20.95 -6.83
C ARG A 74 19.39 22.38 -7.28
N VAL A 75 20.41 23.23 -7.34
CA VAL A 75 20.28 24.60 -7.88
C VAL A 75 19.81 24.57 -9.33
N SER A 76 20.42 23.70 -10.15
CA SER A 76 20.03 23.52 -11.55
C SER A 76 18.60 23.00 -11.69
N PHE A 77 18.18 22.08 -10.83
CA PHE A 77 16.82 21.55 -10.79
C PHE A 77 15.81 22.64 -10.40
N ALA A 78 16.08 23.43 -9.36
CA ALA A 78 15.23 24.58 -8.98
C ALA A 78 15.11 25.60 -10.13
N ALA A 79 16.24 25.96 -10.75
CA ALA A 79 16.24 26.86 -11.90
C ALA A 79 15.44 26.29 -13.09
N TYR A 80 15.55 24.98 -13.35
CA TYR A 80 14.77 24.28 -14.36
C TYR A 80 13.27 24.35 -14.09
N MET A 81 12.83 24.07 -12.85
CA MET A 81 11.42 24.16 -12.47
C MET A 81 10.87 25.57 -12.69
N CYS A 82 11.56 26.60 -12.18
CA CYS A 82 11.16 28.00 -12.35
C CYS A 82 11.14 28.43 -13.82
N GLN A 83 12.15 28.03 -14.61
CA GLN A 83 12.19 28.32 -16.04
C GLN A 83 11.06 27.62 -16.80
N TRP A 84 10.65 26.43 -16.36
CA TRP A 84 9.56 25.70 -16.98
C TRP A 84 8.23 26.41 -16.79
N VAL A 85 7.88 26.74 -15.53
CA VAL A 85 6.60 27.40 -15.20
C VAL A 85 6.50 28.82 -15.77
N SER A 86 7.59 29.59 -15.75
CA SER A 86 7.62 30.95 -16.32
C SER A 86 7.39 30.97 -17.84
N ARG A 87 7.70 29.87 -18.53
CA ARG A 87 7.51 29.74 -19.99
C ARG A 87 6.27 28.91 -20.33
N TYR A 88 5.44 28.55 -19.37
CA TYR A 88 4.22 27.78 -19.61
C TYR A 88 3.11 28.71 -20.12
N HIS A 89 2.66 28.47 -21.35
CA HIS A 89 1.62 29.27 -22.02
C HIS A 89 0.28 28.52 -22.11
N GLY A 90 0.24 27.26 -21.68
CA GLY A 90 -0.97 26.46 -21.66
C GLY A 90 -2.04 27.08 -20.75
N ARG A 91 -3.31 26.81 -21.09
CA ARG A 91 -4.46 27.40 -20.36
C ARG A 91 -4.83 26.63 -19.09
N TYR A 92 -4.57 25.32 -19.03
CA TYR A 92 -5.08 24.45 -17.99
C TYR A 92 -4.03 23.46 -17.50
N ILE A 93 -3.87 23.37 -16.18
CA ILE A 93 -3.08 22.34 -15.52
C ILE A 93 -4.03 21.56 -14.62
N GLU A 94 -4.08 20.27 -14.84
CA GLU A 94 -4.89 19.37 -14.03
C GLU A 94 -4.14 18.96 -12.77
N THR A 95 -2.88 18.56 -12.94
CA THR A 95 -2.02 18.05 -11.87
C THR A 95 -0.67 18.75 -11.87
N LEU A 96 -0.27 19.26 -10.70
CA LEU A 96 1.10 19.68 -10.43
C LEU A 96 1.66 18.86 -9.26
N GLU A 97 2.80 18.22 -9.50
CA GLU A 97 3.54 17.48 -8.49
C GLU A 97 4.93 18.06 -8.31
N ILE A 98 5.32 18.27 -7.05
CA ILE A 98 6.63 18.79 -6.66
C ILE A 98 7.19 17.84 -5.61
N TYR A 99 8.22 17.08 -5.99
CA TYR A 99 9.00 16.25 -5.09
C TYR A 99 10.38 16.86 -4.94
N PHE A 100 10.65 17.49 -3.81
CA PHE A 100 11.89 18.22 -3.57
C PHE A 100 12.28 18.16 -2.10
N SER A 101 13.24 17.29 -1.77
CA SER A 101 13.54 16.91 -0.39
C SER A 101 14.12 18.08 0.40
N ILE A 102 13.55 18.41 1.55
CA ILE A 102 14.05 19.44 2.49
C ILE A 102 14.50 20.73 1.75
N PRO A 103 13.56 21.51 1.17
CA PRO A 103 13.89 22.61 0.27
C PRO A 103 14.19 23.93 1.01
N SER A 104 14.82 23.87 2.19
CA SER A 104 15.08 25.04 3.05
C SER A 104 15.87 26.15 2.35
N ASP A 105 16.77 25.78 1.43
CA ASP A 105 17.59 26.72 0.64
C ASP A 105 16.86 27.26 -0.60
N PHE A 106 15.64 26.77 -0.87
CA PHE A 106 14.92 26.98 -2.13
C PHE A 106 13.47 27.43 -1.92
N LEU A 107 13.16 28.05 -0.77
CA LEU A 107 11.80 28.46 -0.41
C LEU A 107 11.14 29.33 -1.48
N ALA A 108 11.85 30.36 -1.98
CA ALA A 108 11.31 31.24 -3.03
C ALA A 108 10.96 30.50 -4.33
N ALA A 109 11.73 29.46 -4.69
CA ALA A 109 11.41 28.64 -5.86
C ALA A 109 10.16 27.79 -5.61
N VAL A 110 10.05 27.18 -4.42
CA VAL A 110 8.88 26.39 -4.02
C VAL A 110 7.62 27.27 -3.96
N GLU A 111 7.71 28.46 -3.36
CA GLU A 111 6.61 29.43 -3.30
C GLU A 111 6.14 29.82 -4.69
N SER A 112 7.05 30.18 -5.60
CA SER A 112 6.71 30.52 -6.98
C SER A 112 6.00 29.37 -7.72
N LEU A 113 6.40 28.12 -7.48
CA LEU A 113 5.75 26.95 -8.07
C LEU A 113 4.34 26.72 -7.50
N ILE A 114 4.14 26.96 -6.20
CA ILE A 114 2.83 26.86 -5.56
C ILE A 114 1.90 27.98 -6.05
N GLU A 115 2.39 29.22 -6.12
CA GLU A 115 1.65 30.35 -6.70
C GLU A 115 1.24 30.07 -8.13
N PHE A 116 2.13 29.47 -8.92
CA PHE A 116 1.82 29.02 -10.27
C PHE A 116 0.68 27.99 -10.26
N ALA A 117 0.72 26.97 -9.39
CA ALA A 117 -0.36 26.00 -9.23
C ALA A 117 -1.71 26.67 -8.93
N VAL A 118 -1.69 27.65 -8.01
CA VAL A 118 -2.87 28.41 -7.62
C VAL A 118 -3.41 29.24 -8.78
N SER A 119 -2.53 29.93 -9.50
CA SER A 119 -2.90 30.75 -10.67
C SER A 119 -3.54 29.92 -11.79
N ARG A 120 -3.23 28.62 -11.84
CA ARG A 120 -3.77 27.67 -12.82
C ARG A 120 -4.97 26.88 -12.32
N GLN A 121 -5.43 27.13 -11.09
CA GLN A 121 -6.61 26.50 -10.50
C GLN A 121 -6.55 24.97 -10.63
N VAL A 122 -5.41 24.38 -10.24
CA VAL A 122 -5.18 22.94 -10.37
C VAL A 122 -6.23 22.13 -9.61
N LYS A 123 -6.48 20.91 -10.09
CA LYS A 123 -7.34 19.94 -9.42
C LYS A 123 -6.56 19.05 -8.46
N ASN A 124 -5.34 18.70 -8.82
CA ASN A 124 -4.48 17.83 -8.04
C ASN A 124 -3.16 18.54 -7.73
N LEU A 125 -2.85 18.66 -6.45
CA LEU A 125 -1.59 19.24 -5.98
C LEU A 125 -0.85 18.24 -5.10
N VAL A 126 0.39 17.94 -5.47
CA VAL A 126 1.30 17.11 -4.66
C VAL A 126 2.51 17.95 -4.28
N LEU A 127 2.72 18.11 -2.98
CA LEU A 127 3.90 18.71 -2.37
C LEU A 127 4.55 17.65 -1.49
N ASP A 128 5.68 17.11 -1.93
CA ASP A 128 6.41 16.07 -1.21
C ASP A 128 7.84 16.52 -0.96
N PHE A 129 8.09 16.99 0.25
CA PHE A 129 9.38 17.50 0.69
C PHE A 129 10.12 16.51 1.59
N SER A 130 9.64 15.27 1.67
CA SER A 130 10.27 14.22 2.45
C SER A 130 11.65 13.85 1.89
N ASP A 131 12.59 13.49 2.77
CA ASP A 131 13.86 12.92 2.33
C ASP A 131 13.68 11.43 2.02
N PRO A 132 14.02 10.95 0.82
CA PRO A 132 13.94 9.53 0.46
C PRO A 132 14.73 8.60 1.40
N SER A 133 15.70 9.11 2.16
CA SER A 133 16.45 8.31 3.13
C SER A 133 15.71 8.10 4.46
N TRP A 134 14.58 8.75 4.69
CA TRP A 134 13.81 8.56 5.92
C TRP A 134 13.14 7.18 5.94
N ILE A 135 13.41 6.44 7.01
CA ILE A 135 12.85 5.10 7.24
C ILE A 135 11.89 5.05 8.43
N SER A 136 11.89 6.08 9.27
CA SER A 136 11.04 6.21 10.46
C SER A 136 10.72 7.67 10.78
N THR A 137 9.64 7.88 11.52
CA THR A 137 9.24 9.15 12.13
C THR A 137 10.38 9.83 12.90
N SER A 138 11.21 9.06 13.60
CA SER A 138 12.38 9.56 14.36
C SER A 138 13.52 10.10 13.49
N CYS A 139 13.61 9.69 12.22
CA CYS A 139 14.51 10.31 11.25
C CYS A 139 13.96 11.68 10.81
N ALA A 140 12.66 11.73 10.52
CA ALA A 140 11.98 12.91 9.99
C ALA A 140 11.78 14.02 11.02
N SER A 141 11.45 13.68 12.28
CA SER A 141 11.15 14.64 13.35
C SER A 141 12.32 15.58 13.70
N ARG A 142 13.54 15.21 13.30
CA ARG A 142 14.73 16.07 13.43
C ARG A 142 14.66 17.29 12.51
N TYR A 143 13.77 17.32 11.54
CA TYR A 143 13.66 18.35 10.51
C TYR A 143 12.39 19.23 10.68
N ASP A 144 11.67 19.11 11.81
CA ASP A 144 10.45 19.89 12.07
C ASP A 144 10.67 21.41 11.93
N TYR A 145 11.86 21.88 12.31
CA TYR A 145 12.22 23.30 12.29
C TYR A 145 12.47 23.88 10.88
N VAL A 146 12.63 23.03 9.86
CA VAL A 146 12.80 23.45 8.45
C VAL A 146 11.60 23.11 7.58
N CYS A 147 10.49 22.72 8.19
CA CYS A 147 9.29 22.32 7.48
C CYS A 147 8.64 23.50 6.74
N VAL A 148 8.49 23.39 5.42
CA VAL A 148 7.82 24.39 4.59
C VAL A 148 6.35 24.45 4.97
N GLN A 149 5.83 25.65 5.22
CA GLN A 149 4.42 25.83 5.53
C GLN A 149 3.59 25.97 4.25
N LEU A 150 2.45 25.30 4.22
CA LEU A 150 1.49 25.37 3.13
C LEU A 150 0.96 26.81 3.00
N PRO A 151 1.15 27.48 1.86
CA PRO A 151 0.74 28.86 1.69
C PRO A 151 -0.78 29.05 1.81
N VAL A 152 -1.21 30.21 2.33
CA VAL A 152 -2.63 30.54 2.56
C VAL A 152 -3.47 30.46 1.27
N CYS A 153 -2.87 30.81 0.14
CA CYS A 153 -3.53 30.77 -1.17
C CYS A 153 -3.98 29.37 -1.59
N VAL A 154 -3.33 28.30 -1.10
CA VAL A 154 -3.74 26.91 -1.40
C VAL A 154 -5.07 26.56 -0.75
N TYR A 155 -5.30 26.99 0.49
CA TYR A 155 -6.57 26.75 1.19
C TYR A 155 -7.76 27.42 0.50
N SER A 156 -7.51 28.45 -0.31
CA SER A 156 -8.54 29.17 -1.08
C SER A 156 -8.87 28.52 -2.43
N LEU A 157 -8.18 27.44 -2.82
CA LEU A 157 -8.43 26.76 -4.09
C LEU A 157 -9.73 25.96 -4.05
N THR A 158 -10.74 26.46 -4.75
CA THR A 158 -12.05 25.80 -4.85
C THR A 158 -12.10 24.66 -5.85
N THR A 159 -11.13 24.60 -6.77
CA THR A 159 -11.01 23.55 -7.80
C THR A 159 -10.31 22.30 -7.31
N LEU A 160 -9.71 22.33 -6.12
CA LEU A 160 -8.85 21.26 -5.62
C LEU A 160 -9.68 20.02 -5.27
N GLU A 161 -9.43 18.94 -6.01
CA GLU A 161 -10.05 17.63 -5.81
C GLU A 161 -9.14 16.70 -4.99
N SER A 162 -7.81 16.85 -5.11
CA SER A 162 -6.81 16.04 -4.40
C SER A 162 -5.64 16.89 -3.90
N LEU A 163 -5.28 16.71 -2.64
CA LEU A 163 -4.10 17.32 -2.03
C LEU A 163 -3.22 16.26 -1.35
N LYS A 164 -1.95 16.20 -1.73
CA LYS A 164 -0.92 15.44 -0.99
C LYS A 164 0.13 16.39 -0.45
N ILE A 165 0.36 16.35 0.87
CA ILE A 165 1.33 17.19 1.58
C ILE A 165 2.22 16.33 2.47
N TYR A 166 3.47 16.17 2.07
CA TYR A 166 4.46 15.34 2.77
C TYR A 166 5.63 16.22 3.20
N SER A 167 5.99 16.21 4.49
CA SER A 167 6.96 17.14 5.09
C SER A 167 6.66 18.62 4.76
N CYS A 168 5.37 18.96 4.72
CA CYS A 168 4.87 20.31 4.50
C CYS A 168 3.85 20.63 5.60
N GLY A 169 4.22 21.56 6.49
CA GLY A 169 3.39 21.98 7.61
C GLY A 169 2.13 22.67 7.10
N PHE A 170 1.02 22.49 7.80
CA PHE A 170 -0.23 23.10 7.42
C PHE A 170 -1.05 23.40 8.67
N ASP A 171 -2.04 24.28 8.53
CA ASP A 171 -2.96 24.64 9.60
C ASP A 171 -4.33 24.03 9.28
N PRO A 172 -4.72 22.95 9.99
CA PRO A 172 -6.01 22.29 9.81
C PRO A 172 -7.20 23.25 9.92
N SER A 173 -7.12 24.26 10.79
CA SER A 173 -8.20 25.21 11.01
C SER A 173 -8.49 26.09 9.79
N LYS A 174 -7.51 26.30 8.91
CA LYS A 174 -7.69 27.10 7.68
C LYS A 174 -8.53 26.40 6.63
N PHE A 175 -8.72 25.09 6.75
CA PHE A 175 -9.64 24.35 5.92
C PHE A 175 -11.12 24.50 6.34
N SER A 176 -11.40 25.09 7.51
CA SER A 176 -12.77 25.23 8.02
C SER A 176 -13.68 26.12 7.16
N ASN A 177 -13.09 27.05 6.41
CA ASN A 177 -13.82 28.03 5.58
C ASN A 177 -13.81 27.68 4.09
N SER A 178 -13.12 26.61 3.68
CA SER A 178 -13.01 26.18 2.29
C SER A 178 -13.50 24.75 2.13
N ARG A 179 -13.90 24.36 0.91
CA ARG A 179 -14.23 22.96 0.65
C ARG A 179 -12.92 22.17 0.68
N LEU A 180 -12.69 21.39 1.74
CA LEU A 180 -11.61 20.39 1.77
C LEU A 180 -11.66 19.52 0.49
N PRO A 181 -10.50 19.15 -0.06
CA PRO A 181 -10.47 18.33 -1.27
C PRO A 181 -11.12 16.98 -0.98
N ARG A 182 -11.58 16.31 -2.04
CA ARG A 182 -12.16 14.97 -1.93
C ARG A 182 -11.13 13.94 -1.46
N LYS A 183 -9.86 14.17 -1.74
CA LYS A 183 -8.74 13.33 -1.32
C LYS A 183 -7.69 14.15 -0.60
N LEU A 184 -7.30 13.71 0.60
CA LEU A 184 -6.24 14.33 1.38
C LEU A 184 -5.24 13.27 1.83
N SER A 185 -3.98 13.48 1.50
CA SER A 185 -2.87 12.62 1.91
C SER A 185 -1.83 13.45 2.64
N ILE A 186 -1.60 13.12 3.91
CA ILE A 186 -0.67 13.82 4.79
C ILE A 186 0.41 12.83 5.17
N GLY A 187 1.66 13.27 5.19
CA GLY A 187 2.71 12.41 5.71
C GLY A 187 3.99 13.10 6.14
N TRP A 188 4.78 12.41 6.97
CA TRP A 188 6.04 12.92 7.49
C TRP A 188 5.93 14.29 8.16
N ILE A 189 4.88 14.49 8.96
CA ILE A 189 4.57 15.76 9.63
C ILE A 189 4.17 15.48 11.09
N LYS A 190 4.52 16.41 12.00
CA LYS A 190 3.97 16.46 13.35
C LYS A 190 2.51 16.89 13.31
N LEU A 191 1.60 16.09 13.86
CA LEU A 191 0.16 16.24 13.62
C LEU A 191 -0.65 16.33 14.92
N THR A 192 -0.97 17.55 15.36
CA THR A 192 -1.56 17.81 16.70
C THR A 192 -3.06 18.14 16.71
N ASP A 193 -3.69 18.50 15.58
CA ASP A 193 -5.11 18.92 15.55
C ASP A 193 -5.87 18.36 14.32
N VAL A 194 -6.01 17.04 14.23
CA VAL A 194 -6.73 16.40 13.11
C VAL A 194 -8.24 16.37 13.32
N GLU A 195 -8.70 16.46 14.57
CA GLU A 195 -10.15 16.45 14.84
C GLU A 195 -10.84 17.63 14.15
N SER A 196 -10.19 18.81 14.14
CA SER A 196 -10.68 19.97 13.40
C SER A 196 -10.69 19.74 11.87
N LEU A 197 -9.72 19.00 11.33
CA LEU A 197 -9.69 18.63 9.91
C LEU A 197 -10.90 17.76 9.52
N LEU A 198 -11.25 16.79 10.38
CA LEU A 198 -12.32 15.83 10.14
C LEU A 198 -13.72 16.44 10.34
N LEU A 199 -13.89 17.27 11.37
CA LEU A 199 -15.17 17.94 11.65
C LEU A 199 -15.58 18.92 10.54
N ASN A 200 -14.61 19.51 9.85
CA ASN A 200 -14.84 20.56 8.87
C ASN A 200 -14.90 20.07 7.40
N SER A 201 -14.91 18.75 7.13
CA SER A 201 -14.87 18.19 5.76
C SER A 201 -16.06 17.31 5.38
N PRO A 202 -17.21 17.88 4.99
CA PRO A 202 -18.31 17.07 4.44
C PRO A 202 -17.97 16.44 3.06
N THR A 203 -16.97 16.98 2.35
CA THR A 203 -16.60 16.56 0.99
C THR A 203 -15.49 15.52 0.93
N LEU A 204 -14.78 15.27 2.03
CA LEU A 204 -13.63 14.37 2.06
C LEU A 204 -14.11 12.92 1.91
N LYS A 205 -13.57 12.22 0.91
CA LYS A 205 -13.90 10.82 0.59
C LYS A 205 -12.72 9.88 0.74
N SER A 206 -11.49 10.38 0.70
CA SER A 206 -10.28 9.58 0.94
C SER A 206 -9.33 10.37 1.84
N LEU A 207 -8.96 9.79 2.99
CA LEU A 207 -7.98 10.34 3.91
C LEU A 207 -6.85 9.34 4.12
N SER A 208 -5.63 9.82 3.96
CA SER A 208 -4.41 9.04 4.19
C SER A 208 -3.46 9.81 5.11
N ILE A 209 -3.08 9.20 6.23
CA ILE A 209 -2.13 9.76 7.20
C ILE A 209 -0.96 8.78 7.33
N ASN A 210 0.24 9.20 6.97
CA ASN A 210 1.38 8.29 6.82
C ASN A 210 2.65 8.84 7.48
N TYR A 211 3.30 8.04 8.33
CA TYR A 211 4.57 8.41 8.96
C TYR A 211 4.50 9.76 9.72
N CYS A 212 3.35 10.07 10.31
CA CYS A 212 3.16 11.26 11.14
C CYS A 212 3.47 10.95 12.61
N TRP A 213 3.85 11.95 13.39
CA TRP A 213 4.17 11.79 14.83
C TRP A 213 3.47 12.84 15.69
N GLY A 214 3.46 12.61 17.00
CA GLY A 214 2.80 13.51 17.96
C GLY A 214 1.29 13.53 17.79
N ILE A 215 0.71 12.41 17.36
CA ILE A 215 -0.71 12.28 17.08
C ILE A 215 -1.51 12.22 18.38
N GLU A 216 -2.44 13.17 18.55
CA GLU A 216 -3.34 13.31 19.71
C GLU A 216 -4.82 13.07 19.36
N ILE A 217 -5.07 12.22 18.37
CA ILE A 217 -6.42 11.99 17.84
C ILE A 217 -7.17 11.00 18.73
N ARG A 218 -8.32 11.42 19.28
CA ARG A 218 -9.21 10.53 20.03
C ARG A 218 -10.33 9.97 19.17
N ASN A 219 -10.82 10.74 18.20
CA ASN A 219 -11.94 10.32 17.36
C ASN A 219 -11.67 10.57 15.88
N ILE A 220 -11.76 9.50 15.09
CA ILE A 220 -11.70 9.52 13.63
C ILE A 220 -13.11 9.23 13.12
N ALA A 221 -13.83 10.30 12.79
CA ALA A 221 -15.20 10.25 12.32
C ALA A 221 -15.37 10.96 10.99
N GLY A 222 -16.18 10.41 10.10
CA GLY A 222 -16.48 11.07 8.82
C GLY A 222 -17.17 10.17 7.79
N ASP A 223 -17.75 10.80 6.78
CA ASP A 223 -18.40 10.12 5.65
C ASP A 223 -17.41 9.83 4.51
N MET A 224 -16.35 9.10 4.85
CA MET A 224 -15.26 8.75 3.93
C MET A 224 -15.46 7.36 3.32
N LYS A 225 -14.93 7.16 2.10
CA LYS A 225 -14.88 5.88 1.38
C LYS A 225 -13.57 5.14 1.60
N GLU A 226 -12.48 5.87 1.80
CA GLU A 226 -11.16 5.31 2.00
C GLU A 226 -10.51 5.99 3.21
N PHE A 227 -9.98 5.17 4.12
CA PHE A 227 -9.21 5.63 5.26
C PHE A 227 -7.93 4.80 5.37
N VAL A 228 -6.79 5.49 5.33
CA VAL A 228 -5.46 4.90 5.43
C VAL A 228 -4.71 5.58 6.56
N PHE A 229 -4.23 4.77 7.50
CA PHE A 229 -3.38 5.20 8.60
C PHE A 229 -2.14 4.31 8.62
N GLU A 230 -0.95 4.87 8.42
CA GLU A 230 0.25 4.08 8.18
C GLU A 230 1.45 4.58 8.99
N SER A 231 2.01 3.69 9.81
CA SER A 231 3.31 3.85 10.49
C SER A 231 3.47 5.18 11.24
N CYS A 232 2.42 5.59 11.95
CA CYS A 232 2.41 6.83 12.72
C CYS A 232 2.63 6.58 14.22
N ASP A 233 3.21 7.59 14.89
CA ASP A 233 3.50 7.56 16.33
C ASP A 233 2.51 8.44 17.11
N PHE A 234 1.86 7.82 18.11
CA PHE A 234 1.00 8.51 19.06
C PHE A 234 1.81 9.07 20.24
N SER A 235 1.37 10.19 20.81
CA SER A 235 2.12 10.89 21.86
C SER A 235 2.10 10.21 23.23
N SER A 236 1.16 9.29 23.52
CA SER A 236 1.10 8.37 24.69
C SER A 236 -0.16 7.48 24.62
N PHE A 237 -0.33 6.51 25.54
CA PHE A 237 -1.47 5.57 25.67
C PHE A 237 -2.84 6.20 25.33
N MET A 238 -3.25 6.08 24.07
CA MET A 238 -4.46 6.71 23.54
C MET A 238 -5.53 5.65 23.22
N VAL A 239 -6.77 6.05 23.47
CA VAL A 239 -7.94 5.40 22.89
C VAL A 239 -8.22 6.06 21.55
N CYS A 240 -8.33 5.27 20.49
CA CYS A 240 -8.70 5.74 19.17
C CYS A 240 -10.09 5.21 18.82
N CYS A 241 -11.05 6.11 18.71
CA CYS A 241 -12.41 5.81 18.32
C CYS A 241 -12.58 5.98 16.80
N PHE A 242 -13.18 4.98 16.15
CA PHE A 242 -13.57 5.04 14.74
C PHE A 242 -15.11 5.15 14.60
N ASP A 243 -15.57 6.15 13.85
CA ASP A 243 -16.98 6.31 13.43
C ASP A 243 -17.02 6.55 11.91
N LEU A 244 -16.95 5.44 11.17
CA LEU A 244 -16.76 5.41 9.72
C LEU A 244 -17.88 4.56 9.06
N PRO A 245 -19.12 5.07 9.00
CA PRO A 245 -20.28 4.27 8.58
C PRO A 245 -20.26 3.86 7.10
N ASN A 246 -19.52 4.57 6.23
CA ASN A 246 -19.54 4.37 4.78
C ASN A 246 -18.17 3.98 4.18
N VAL A 247 -17.18 3.67 5.03
CA VAL A 247 -15.83 3.31 4.59
C VAL A 247 -15.83 2.00 3.83
N GLU A 248 -15.22 1.99 2.65
CA GLU A 248 -15.09 0.81 1.79
C GLU A 248 -13.69 0.23 1.88
N ILE A 249 -12.67 1.06 2.07
CA ILE A 249 -11.27 0.66 2.23
C ILE A 249 -10.75 1.20 3.55
N PHE A 250 -10.31 0.31 4.43
CA PHE A 250 -9.71 0.65 5.72
C PHE A 250 -8.34 0.00 5.84
N LYS A 251 -7.28 0.81 5.86
CA LYS A 251 -5.91 0.37 6.12
C LYS A 251 -5.43 0.97 7.43
N TYR A 252 -5.03 0.11 8.36
CA TYR A 252 -4.36 0.51 9.59
C TYR A 252 -3.01 -0.21 9.70
N SER A 253 -1.94 0.55 9.81
CA SER A 253 -0.60 0.04 10.04
C SER A 253 0.09 0.88 11.11
N GLY A 254 0.66 0.25 12.13
CA GLY A 254 1.30 0.96 13.24
C GLY A 254 1.21 0.23 14.58
N GLN A 255 1.24 1.02 15.66
CA GLN A 255 1.17 0.53 17.04
C GLN A 255 -0.21 -0.03 17.37
N ILE A 256 -0.30 -0.92 18.36
CA ILE A 256 -1.60 -1.37 18.89
C ILE A 256 -2.11 -0.37 19.91
N LEU A 257 -3.27 0.22 19.63
CA LEU A 257 -3.96 1.13 20.54
C LEU A 257 -5.16 0.46 21.19
N SER A 258 -5.75 1.15 22.17
CA SER A 258 -7.11 0.82 22.56
C SER A 258 -8.08 1.32 21.47
N PHE A 259 -8.62 0.39 20.69
CA PHE A 259 -9.54 0.70 19.59
C PHE A 259 -10.98 0.67 20.08
N ASP A 260 -11.69 1.79 19.92
CA ASP A 260 -13.15 1.85 20.05
C ASP A 260 -13.76 2.01 18.65
N VAL A 261 -14.88 1.34 18.39
CA VAL A 261 -15.56 1.40 17.10
C VAL A 261 -17.05 1.63 17.33
N LYS A 262 -17.52 2.84 16.99
CA LYS A 262 -18.92 3.24 17.19
C LYS A 262 -19.82 2.75 16.06
N ARG A 263 -19.54 3.20 14.84
CA ARG A 263 -20.20 2.72 13.62
C ARG A 263 -19.14 2.41 12.60
N MET A 264 -19.28 1.26 11.98
CA MET A 264 -18.41 0.80 10.91
C MET A 264 -19.28 0.29 9.77
N ASN A 265 -18.82 0.48 8.54
CA ASN A 265 -19.51 -0.04 7.39
C ASN A 265 -19.59 -1.58 7.47
N MET A 266 -20.81 -2.10 7.53
CA MET A 266 -21.08 -3.54 7.59
C MET A 266 -20.84 -4.26 6.25
N SER A 267 -20.53 -3.53 5.19
CA SER A 267 -20.17 -4.06 3.87
C SER A 267 -18.85 -3.45 3.38
N ILE A 268 -17.88 -3.30 4.28
CA ILE A 268 -16.54 -2.83 3.95
C ILE A 268 -15.87 -3.80 2.95
N LYS A 269 -15.27 -3.25 1.90
CA LYS A 269 -14.69 -4.05 0.82
C LYS A 269 -13.34 -4.61 1.23
N ASP A 270 -12.45 -3.74 1.68
CA ASP A 270 -11.06 -4.09 1.96
C ASP A 270 -10.63 -3.59 3.34
N VAL A 271 -10.12 -4.50 4.16
CA VAL A 271 -9.50 -4.23 5.45
C VAL A 271 -8.06 -4.72 5.43
N ILE A 272 -7.11 -3.85 5.73
CA ILE A 272 -5.69 -4.17 5.79
C ILE A 272 -5.16 -3.77 7.17
N LEU A 273 -4.69 -4.74 7.94
CA LEU A 273 -4.14 -4.54 9.28
C LEU A 273 -2.67 -4.97 9.36
N ASP A 274 -1.78 -4.03 9.65
CA ASP A 274 -0.33 -4.27 9.71
C ASP A 274 0.33 -3.67 10.98
N PHE A 275 0.45 -4.49 12.02
CA PHE A 275 1.05 -4.11 13.30
C PHE A 275 2.57 -4.35 13.39
N THR A 276 3.28 -4.40 12.26
CA THR A 276 4.72 -4.73 12.20
C THR A 276 5.65 -3.73 12.91
N ALA A 277 5.15 -2.56 13.33
CA ALA A 277 5.90 -1.60 14.15
C ALA A 277 6.19 -2.09 15.58
N GLU A 278 5.49 -3.11 16.08
CA GLU A 278 5.64 -3.63 17.47
C GLU A 278 6.86 -4.53 17.68
N GLY A 279 7.77 -4.63 16.69
CA GLY A 279 9.01 -5.39 16.81
C GLY A 279 8.89 -6.89 16.53
N LEU A 280 10.01 -7.60 16.64
CA LEU A 280 10.05 -9.06 16.47
C LEU A 280 9.38 -9.72 17.67
N TYR A 281 8.40 -10.59 17.41
CA TYR A 281 7.82 -11.44 18.44
C TYR A 281 8.90 -12.43 18.92
N GLU A 282 9.46 -12.17 20.09
CA GLU A 282 10.50 -13.03 20.66
C GLU A 282 9.89 -14.19 21.46
N ASP A 283 8.94 -13.90 22.37
CA ASP A 283 8.26 -14.90 23.21
C ASP A 283 6.89 -14.44 23.73
N ARG A 284 6.02 -15.40 24.06
CA ARG A 284 4.72 -15.17 24.71
C ARG A 284 4.91 -14.46 26.05
N ASN A 285 4.18 -13.38 26.27
CA ASN A 285 4.20 -12.65 27.54
C ASN A 285 2.82 -12.06 27.87
N GLN A 286 2.68 -11.38 29.01
CA GLN A 286 1.40 -10.80 29.42
C GLN A 286 0.92 -9.71 28.44
N ARG A 287 1.85 -8.98 27.81
CA ARG A 287 1.55 -7.93 26.83
C ARG A 287 0.91 -8.54 25.57
N THR A 288 1.48 -9.60 25.02
CA THR A 288 0.95 -10.27 23.81
C THR A 288 -0.44 -10.88 24.03
N LYS A 289 -0.78 -11.29 25.27
CA LYS A 289 -2.14 -11.74 25.62
C LYS A 289 -3.15 -10.59 25.58
N LEU A 290 -2.80 -9.45 26.19
CA LEU A 290 -3.65 -8.26 26.21
C LEU A 290 -3.86 -7.73 24.79
N GLU A 291 -2.79 -7.63 24.01
CA GLU A 291 -2.82 -7.25 22.60
C GLU A 291 -3.70 -8.21 21.78
N GLY A 292 -3.59 -9.52 22.02
CA GLY A 292 -4.48 -10.52 21.41
C GLY A 292 -5.96 -10.28 21.68
N SER A 293 -6.32 -9.92 22.93
CA SER A 293 -7.70 -9.59 23.29
C SER A 293 -8.18 -8.30 22.63
N VAL A 294 -7.35 -7.26 22.60
CA VAL A 294 -7.64 -5.98 21.93
C VAL A 294 -7.85 -6.19 20.43
N LEU A 295 -6.96 -6.93 19.77
CA LEU A 295 -7.06 -7.23 18.35
C LEU A 295 -8.26 -8.10 18.02
N SER A 296 -8.61 -9.06 18.88
CA SER A 296 -9.82 -9.88 18.70
C SER A 296 -11.09 -9.04 18.78
N ALA A 297 -11.17 -8.13 19.76
CA ALA A 297 -12.28 -7.17 19.86
C ALA A 297 -12.34 -6.25 18.64
N PHE A 298 -11.19 -5.78 18.14
CA PHE A 298 -11.13 -4.94 16.95
C PHE A 298 -11.59 -5.67 15.68
N LEU A 299 -11.15 -6.92 15.47
CA LEU A 299 -11.58 -7.76 14.35
C LEU A 299 -13.09 -8.00 14.36
N ASN A 300 -13.71 -8.18 15.54
CA ASN A 300 -15.16 -8.33 15.64
C ASN A 300 -15.93 -7.10 15.14
N ASN A 301 -15.36 -5.90 15.30
CA ASN A 301 -15.94 -4.67 14.76
C ASN A 301 -15.74 -4.53 13.24
N LEU A 302 -14.85 -5.32 12.64
CA LEU A 302 -14.53 -5.34 11.21
C LEU A 302 -15.10 -6.57 10.48
N ARG A 303 -15.99 -7.33 11.12
CA ARG A 303 -16.53 -8.61 10.60
C ARG A 303 -17.27 -8.51 9.26
N GLY A 304 -17.69 -7.31 8.85
CA GLY A 304 -18.34 -7.06 7.56
C GLY A 304 -17.36 -7.00 6.37
N ALA A 305 -16.06 -7.18 6.60
CA ALA A 305 -15.04 -7.11 5.57
C ALA A 305 -15.17 -8.24 4.56
N ARG A 306 -15.15 -7.91 3.26
CA ARG A 306 -15.10 -8.90 2.18
C ARG A 306 -13.67 -9.42 1.96
N THR A 307 -12.70 -8.52 1.95
CA THR A 307 -11.28 -8.83 1.91
C THR A 307 -10.64 -8.43 3.23
N LEU A 308 -9.99 -9.37 3.90
CA LEU A 308 -9.25 -9.14 5.14
C LEU A 308 -7.78 -9.51 4.94
N SER A 309 -6.90 -8.51 5.00
CA SER A 309 -5.45 -8.68 4.97
C SER A 309 -4.83 -8.43 6.33
N ILE A 310 -4.03 -9.38 6.82
CA ILE A 310 -3.44 -9.32 8.16
C ILE A 310 -1.95 -9.65 8.16
N CYS A 311 -1.23 -9.08 9.13
CA CYS A 311 0.21 -9.26 9.30
C CYS A 311 0.60 -10.47 10.17
N PRO A 312 1.88 -10.90 10.13
CA PRO A 312 2.37 -12.02 10.93
C PRO A 312 2.23 -11.79 12.44
N TYR A 313 2.37 -10.54 12.89
CA TYR A 313 2.27 -10.20 14.31
C TYR A 313 0.85 -10.48 14.85
N LEU A 314 -0.19 -10.05 14.11
CA LEU A 314 -1.57 -10.33 14.46
C LEU A 314 -1.84 -11.84 14.51
N LEU A 315 -1.35 -12.61 13.53
CA LEU A 315 -1.49 -14.08 13.53
C LEU A 315 -0.93 -14.72 14.80
N GLN A 316 0.13 -14.15 15.36
CA GLN A 316 0.77 -14.68 16.56
C GLN A 316 0.01 -14.26 17.82
N THR A 317 -0.44 -13.01 17.93
CA THR A 317 -1.06 -12.48 19.15
C THR A 317 -2.51 -12.92 19.37
N ILE A 318 -3.32 -13.05 18.31
CA ILE A 318 -4.75 -13.44 18.46
C ILE A 318 -4.93 -14.83 19.06
N GLN A 319 -3.91 -15.69 19.01
CA GLN A 319 -4.00 -17.05 19.56
C GLN A 319 -3.72 -17.11 21.08
N GLU A 320 -3.13 -16.04 21.62
CA GLU A 320 -2.56 -15.97 22.96
C GLU A 320 -3.52 -15.40 24.01
N CYS A 321 -4.60 -14.74 23.58
CA CYS A 321 -5.63 -14.20 24.46
C CYS A 321 -6.32 -15.31 25.28
N GLU A 322 -7.01 -14.88 26.33
CA GLU A 322 -7.88 -15.77 27.11
C GLU A 322 -9.06 -16.18 26.24
N ASP A 323 -9.23 -17.48 26.02
CA ASP A 323 -10.31 -18.09 25.22
C ASP A 323 -10.45 -17.53 23.77
N PRO A 324 -9.42 -17.73 22.91
CA PRO A 324 -9.38 -17.14 21.56
C PRO A 324 -10.54 -17.55 20.66
N PHE A 325 -11.09 -18.76 20.87
CA PHE A 325 -12.21 -19.28 20.09
C PHE A 325 -13.55 -18.66 20.48
N ASP A 326 -13.69 -18.15 21.72
CA ASP A 326 -14.91 -17.52 22.20
C ASP A 326 -14.91 -16.01 21.93
N LEU A 327 -13.72 -15.41 21.78
CA LEU A 327 -13.59 -13.98 21.50
C LEU A 327 -13.92 -13.62 20.07
N LEU A 328 -13.51 -14.41 19.08
CA LEU A 328 -13.77 -14.10 17.68
C LEU A 328 -15.14 -14.59 17.23
N ARG A 329 -15.85 -13.73 16.50
CA ARG A 329 -17.14 -14.04 15.88
C ARG A 329 -16.96 -14.35 14.40
N PRO A 330 -17.90 -15.09 13.79
CA PRO A 330 -17.89 -15.32 12.35
C PRO A 330 -17.85 -14.01 11.54
N MET A 331 -17.03 -14.00 10.51
CA MET A 331 -16.81 -12.88 9.59
C MET A 331 -17.41 -13.18 8.21
N GLU A 332 -17.78 -12.11 7.49
CA GLU A 332 -18.29 -12.16 6.11
C GLU A 332 -17.18 -12.25 5.06
N THR A 333 -15.93 -12.45 5.50
CA THR A 333 -14.73 -12.50 4.66
C THR A 333 -14.84 -13.58 3.58
N GLN A 334 -14.70 -13.15 2.33
CA GLN A 334 -14.63 -13.99 1.13
C GLN A 334 -13.18 -14.14 0.65
N HIS A 335 -12.31 -13.18 0.95
CA HIS A 335 -10.89 -13.22 0.61
C HIS A 335 -10.03 -12.92 1.85
N LEU A 336 -9.30 -13.93 2.34
CA LEU A 336 -8.38 -13.79 3.45
C LEU A 336 -6.95 -13.74 2.92
N VAL A 337 -6.24 -12.64 3.18
CA VAL A 337 -4.83 -12.44 2.82
C VAL A 337 -3.97 -12.49 4.08
N LEU A 338 -3.14 -13.52 4.16
CA LEU A 338 -2.25 -13.80 5.27
C LEU A 338 -0.82 -13.42 4.89
N ARG A 339 -0.35 -12.26 5.35
CA ARG A 339 1.08 -11.95 5.29
C ARG A 339 1.74 -12.78 6.38
N THR A 340 2.58 -13.72 5.99
CA THR A 340 3.03 -14.80 6.87
C THR A 340 4.47 -15.19 6.59
N ARG A 341 5.14 -15.75 7.60
CA ARG A 341 6.41 -16.47 7.43
C ARG A 341 6.20 -17.99 7.45
N LEU A 342 4.94 -18.43 7.56
CA LEU A 342 4.55 -19.80 7.86
C LEU A 342 5.34 -20.39 9.04
N HIS A 343 5.60 -19.53 10.03
CA HIS A 343 6.25 -19.94 11.26
C HIS A 343 5.25 -20.72 12.13
N VAL A 344 5.75 -21.65 12.94
CA VAL A 344 4.89 -22.46 13.83
C VAL A 344 4.04 -21.60 14.79
N MET A 345 4.52 -20.39 15.11
CA MET A 345 3.78 -19.43 15.95
C MET A 345 2.59 -18.81 15.24
N GLU A 346 2.46 -18.95 13.93
CA GLU A 346 1.35 -18.34 13.20
C GLU A 346 0.22 -19.36 13.02
N PHE A 347 0.49 -20.66 13.16
CA PHE A 347 -0.42 -21.72 12.71
C PHE A 347 -1.76 -21.75 13.47
N LYS A 348 -1.77 -21.51 14.78
CA LYS A 348 -3.04 -21.47 15.53
C LYS A 348 -3.86 -20.24 15.18
N GLY A 349 -3.22 -19.08 14.97
CA GLY A 349 -3.90 -17.87 14.51
C GLY A 349 -4.46 -18.02 13.11
N ILE A 350 -3.69 -18.63 12.19
CA ILE A 350 -4.17 -18.99 10.85
C ILE A 350 -5.41 -19.88 10.96
N LYS A 351 -5.32 -20.96 11.76
CA LYS A 351 -6.46 -21.86 12.00
C LYS A 351 -7.67 -21.11 12.55
N LEU A 352 -7.47 -20.25 13.56
CA LEU A 352 -8.53 -19.50 14.23
C LEU A 352 -9.30 -18.60 13.26
N LEU A 353 -8.61 -17.98 12.31
CA LEU A 353 -9.24 -17.15 11.28
C LEU A 353 -9.96 -17.98 10.22
N LEU A 354 -9.38 -19.11 9.80
CA LEU A 354 -10.06 -20.04 8.90
C LEU A 354 -11.36 -20.57 9.53
N ASP A 355 -11.33 -20.91 10.82
CA ASP A 355 -12.51 -21.34 11.60
C ASP A 355 -13.60 -20.25 11.68
N ASN A 356 -13.22 -18.96 11.61
CA ASN A 356 -14.12 -17.82 11.72
C ASN A 356 -14.46 -17.13 10.39
N CYS A 357 -14.04 -17.67 9.25
CA CYS A 357 -14.37 -17.16 7.92
C CYS A 357 -15.23 -18.18 7.14
N PRO A 358 -16.50 -18.42 7.53
CA PRO A 358 -17.32 -19.49 6.94
C PRO A 358 -17.62 -19.31 5.45
N ASN A 359 -17.55 -18.06 4.94
CA ASN A 359 -17.85 -17.69 3.55
C ASN A 359 -16.59 -17.54 2.68
N LEU A 360 -15.42 -17.98 3.16
CA LEU A 360 -14.14 -17.79 2.48
C LEU A 360 -14.12 -18.50 1.12
N GLU A 361 -13.84 -17.76 0.05
CA GLU A 361 -13.70 -18.29 -1.31
C GLU A 361 -12.24 -18.32 -1.77
N THR A 362 -11.45 -17.34 -1.32
CA THR A 362 -10.03 -17.20 -1.68
C THR A 362 -9.16 -17.06 -0.44
N LEU A 363 -8.10 -17.87 -0.36
CA LEU A 363 -7.08 -17.78 0.68
C LEU A 363 -5.74 -17.42 0.03
N THR A 364 -5.15 -16.27 0.40
CA THR A 364 -3.83 -15.86 -0.08
C THR A 364 -2.80 -15.95 1.04
N PHE A 365 -1.70 -16.64 0.80
CA PHE A 365 -0.47 -16.54 1.59
C PHE A 365 0.48 -15.58 0.88
N ASP A 366 0.80 -14.47 1.52
CA ASP A 366 1.82 -13.52 1.06
C ASP A 366 3.10 -13.78 1.87
N ILE A 367 4.03 -14.55 1.29
CA ILE A 367 5.21 -15.05 1.99
C ILE A 367 6.25 -13.93 2.11
N PHE A 368 6.68 -13.65 3.34
CA PHE A 368 7.73 -12.67 3.62
C PHE A 368 9.09 -13.35 3.86
N SER A 369 10.06 -13.08 2.98
CA SER A 369 11.43 -13.61 3.03
C SER A 369 12.33 -12.97 4.11
N ARG A 370 11.96 -11.82 4.70
CA ARG A 370 12.79 -11.12 5.68
C ARG A 370 12.79 -11.81 7.06
N SER A 371 13.74 -12.71 7.24
CA SER A 371 14.45 -12.91 8.51
C SER A 371 15.92 -13.23 8.23
N LEU A 372 16.82 -12.35 8.67
CA LEU A 372 18.26 -12.59 8.74
C LEU A 372 18.63 -13.62 9.82
N PHE A 373 17.65 -14.24 10.48
CA PHE A 373 17.87 -15.15 11.60
C PHE A 373 17.13 -16.47 11.43
N SER A 374 17.91 -17.54 11.55
CA SER A 374 17.47 -18.93 11.71
C SER A 374 16.93 -19.09 13.13
N TYR A 375 15.61 -19.03 13.31
CA TYR A 375 14.97 -19.43 14.56
C TYR A 375 14.96 -20.96 14.65
N ASN A 376 16.09 -21.50 15.10
CA ASN A 376 16.32 -22.92 15.36
C ASN A 376 15.73 -23.38 16.72
N LYS A 377 14.72 -22.67 17.24
CA LYS A 377 14.04 -23.06 18.48
C LYS A 377 12.80 -23.88 18.11
N SER A 378 12.90 -25.20 18.27
CA SER A 378 11.76 -26.09 18.28
C SER A 378 10.77 -25.61 19.33
N TYR A 379 9.68 -25.00 18.91
CA TYR A 379 8.61 -24.64 19.83
C TYR A 379 7.94 -25.92 20.34
N TYR A 380 7.99 -26.12 21.66
CA TYR A 380 7.24 -27.11 22.44
C TYR A 380 6.95 -28.46 21.74
N GLY A 381 7.99 -29.16 21.26
CA GLY A 381 7.88 -30.58 20.88
C GLY A 381 6.90 -30.93 19.74
N VAL A 382 6.27 -29.94 19.09
CA VAL A 382 5.41 -30.16 17.91
C VAL A 382 6.18 -29.71 16.69
N GLY A 383 6.83 -30.65 16.02
CA GLY A 383 7.48 -30.38 14.74
C GLY A 383 6.48 -29.79 13.73
N PRO A 384 6.91 -28.92 12.80
CA PRO A 384 6.06 -28.38 11.74
C PRO A 384 5.30 -29.48 10.96
N ARG A 385 5.92 -30.67 10.87
CA ARG A 385 5.37 -31.91 10.27
C ARG A 385 4.11 -32.44 10.97
N SER A 386 4.01 -32.28 12.28
CA SER A 386 2.94 -32.88 13.08
C SER A 386 1.81 -31.90 13.40
N TYR A 387 2.07 -30.58 13.39
CA TYR A 387 1.03 -29.59 13.72
C TYR A 387 -0.17 -29.67 12.77
N TRP A 388 0.05 -29.50 11.46
CA TRP A 388 -1.04 -29.54 10.47
C TRP A 388 -1.73 -30.90 10.38
N LYS A 389 -0.99 -31.98 10.65
CA LYS A 389 -1.55 -33.34 10.69
C LYS A 389 -2.37 -33.64 11.95
N LYS A 390 -2.10 -32.97 13.08
CA LYS A 390 -2.73 -33.27 14.39
C LYS A 390 -3.76 -32.23 14.83
N ASN A 391 -3.60 -30.95 14.45
CA ASN A 391 -4.32 -29.83 15.10
C ASN A 391 -5.29 -29.07 14.18
N LEU A 392 -5.23 -29.22 12.85
CA LEU A 392 -6.34 -28.78 12.01
C LEU A 392 -7.27 -29.96 11.76
N THR A 393 -8.40 -29.94 12.44
CA THR A 393 -9.52 -30.81 12.10
C THR A 393 -10.14 -30.33 10.77
N TYR A 394 -10.59 -31.28 9.94
CA TYR A 394 -11.28 -31.06 8.65
C TYR A 394 -12.48 -30.09 8.71
N LYS A 395 -12.97 -29.75 9.91
CA LYS A 395 -14.02 -28.75 10.13
C LYS A 395 -13.53 -27.31 9.91
N SER A 396 -12.22 -27.11 9.87
CA SER A 396 -11.58 -25.78 9.81
C SER A 396 -11.44 -25.16 8.45
N LEU A 397 -11.59 -25.95 7.37
CA LEU A 397 -11.61 -25.38 6.04
C LEU A 397 -13.03 -24.94 5.69
N PRO A 398 -13.23 -23.66 5.33
CA PRO A 398 -14.51 -23.20 4.81
C PRO A 398 -14.93 -24.04 3.61
N LYS A 399 -16.19 -24.46 3.62
CA LYS A 399 -16.76 -25.29 2.55
C LYS A 399 -16.79 -24.57 1.20
N THR A 400 -16.65 -23.25 1.24
CA THR A 400 -16.70 -22.32 0.10
C THR A 400 -15.33 -22.07 -0.52
N LEU A 401 -14.23 -22.59 0.04
CA LEU A 401 -12.88 -22.25 -0.40
C LEU A 401 -12.53 -22.85 -1.77
N LYS A 402 -12.48 -22.00 -2.80
CA LYS A 402 -12.24 -22.37 -4.20
C LYS A 402 -10.79 -22.18 -4.64
N VAL A 403 -10.12 -21.13 -4.16
CA VAL A 403 -8.80 -20.73 -4.64
C VAL A 403 -7.82 -20.53 -3.49
N VAL A 404 -6.63 -21.11 -3.61
CA VAL A 404 -5.48 -20.79 -2.75
C VAL A 404 -4.43 -20.09 -3.60
N VAL A 405 -3.98 -18.92 -3.17
CA VAL A 405 -2.92 -18.14 -3.83
C VAL A 405 -1.71 -18.08 -2.92
N VAL A 406 -0.51 -18.31 -3.46
CA VAL A 406 0.76 -18.11 -2.75
C VAL A 406 1.59 -17.10 -3.52
N ARG A 407 1.88 -15.97 -2.89
CA ARG A 407 2.79 -14.93 -3.40
C ARG A 407 4.17 -15.13 -2.79
N ASN A 408 5.21 -14.87 -3.58
CA ASN A 408 6.61 -15.11 -3.22
C ASN A 408 6.85 -16.58 -2.83
N PHE A 409 6.31 -17.50 -3.62
CA PHE A 409 6.50 -18.93 -3.41
C PHE A 409 7.96 -19.31 -3.65
N THR A 410 8.54 -20.07 -2.72
CA THR A 410 9.94 -20.51 -2.77
C THR A 410 10.11 -22.03 -2.73
N GLY A 411 9.01 -22.79 -2.65
CA GLY A 411 9.06 -24.25 -2.55
C GLY A 411 9.61 -24.77 -1.22
N ARG A 412 9.76 -23.89 -0.22
CA ARG A 412 10.31 -24.30 1.08
C ARG A 412 9.39 -25.28 1.77
N PHE A 413 10.00 -26.09 2.64
CA PHE A 413 9.31 -27.17 3.35
C PHE A 413 8.05 -26.72 4.11
N GLY A 414 8.06 -25.53 4.73
CA GLY A 414 6.90 -24.97 5.42
C GLY A 414 5.72 -24.72 4.49
N GLU A 415 5.98 -24.08 3.34
CA GLU A 415 5.00 -23.79 2.29
C GLU A 415 4.37 -25.07 1.75
N LEU A 416 5.23 -26.03 1.35
CA LEU A 416 4.77 -27.30 0.78
C LEU A 416 3.90 -28.11 1.75
N ASN A 417 4.16 -28.06 3.06
CA ASN A 417 3.34 -28.79 4.03
C ASN A 417 1.94 -28.21 4.19
N VAL A 418 1.83 -26.87 4.23
CA VAL A 418 0.53 -26.20 4.31
C VAL A 418 -0.27 -26.47 3.03
N LEU A 419 0.37 -26.34 1.87
CA LEU A 419 -0.28 -26.60 0.59
C LEU A 419 -0.70 -28.06 0.42
N LYS A 420 0.15 -29.03 0.81
CA LYS A 420 -0.21 -30.45 0.88
C LYS A 420 -1.49 -30.66 1.68
N PHE A 421 -1.57 -30.06 2.87
CA PHE A 421 -2.73 -30.19 3.74
C PHE A 421 -3.99 -29.58 3.10
N LEU A 422 -3.90 -28.37 2.55
CA LEU A 422 -5.03 -27.68 1.92
C LEU A 422 -5.57 -28.46 0.71
N ILE A 423 -4.66 -28.92 -0.16
CA ILE A 423 -5.00 -29.73 -1.34
C ILE A 423 -5.66 -31.04 -0.92
N GLN A 424 -5.08 -31.76 0.05
CA GLN A 424 -5.65 -33.03 0.54
C GLN A 424 -7.03 -32.82 1.18
N SER A 425 -7.22 -31.72 1.89
CA SER A 425 -8.49 -31.37 2.53
C SER A 425 -9.57 -30.97 1.51
N GLY A 426 -9.19 -30.26 0.44
CA GLY A 426 -10.09 -29.78 -0.61
C GLY A 426 -10.62 -30.85 -1.57
N ARG A 427 -9.97 -32.03 -1.65
CA ARG A 427 -10.27 -33.13 -2.60
C ARG A 427 -11.54 -33.94 -2.33
N GLY A 428 -12.22 -33.76 -1.20
CA GLY A 428 -13.58 -34.31 -0.99
C GLY A 428 -13.76 -35.83 -0.81
N ARG A 429 -12.71 -36.67 -0.72
CA ARG A 429 -12.89 -38.12 -0.44
C ARG A 429 -13.08 -38.41 1.04
N TRP A 430 -14.28 -38.18 1.58
CA TRP A 430 -14.67 -38.64 2.92
C TRP A 430 -16.02 -39.38 2.88
N PRO A 431 -16.19 -40.50 3.63
CA PRO A 431 -17.44 -41.27 3.59
C PRO A 431 -18.63 -40.42 4.06
N GLY A 432 -19.67 -40.30 3.22
CA GLY A 432 -20.93 -39.62 3.56
C GLY A 432 -21.14 -38.21 2.99
N ARG A 433 -20.51 -37.83 1.87
CA ARG A 433 -20.73 -36.52 1.21
C ARG A 433 -21.30 -36.63 -0.20
N GLU A 434 -22.26 -35.76 -0.51
CA GLU A 434 -22.96 -35.66 -1.80
C GLU A 434 -22.39 -34.60 -2.77
N HIS A 435 -21.44 -33.75 -2.36
CA HIS A 435 -20.93 -32.65 -3.19
C HIS A 435 -19.40 -32.72 -3.38
N GLY A 436 -18.96 -32.43 -4.62
CA GLY A 436 -17.61 -32.61 -5.18
C GLY A 436 -16.47 -31.81 -4.53
N PRO A 437 -15.29 -31.72 -5.18
CA PRO A 437 -14.11 -31.07 -4.60
C PRO A 437 -14.41 -29.60 -4.27
N MET A 438 -13.95 -29.16 -3.10
CA MET A 438 -14.16 -27.80 -2.60
C MET A 438 -13.18 -26.82 -3.24
N LEU A 439 -11.94 -27.25 -3.39
CA LEU A 439 -10.84 -26.47 -3.94
C LEU A 439 -10.73 -26.70 -5.45
N GLU A 440 -10.74 -25.63 -6.22
CA GLU A 440 -10.64 -25.66 -7.68
C GLU A 440 -9.18 -25.57 -8.13
N ARG A 441 -8.42 -24.63 -7.54
CA ARG A 441 -7.03 -24.38 -7.93
C ARG A 441 -6.15 -23.78 -6.85
N VAL A 442 -4.85 -23.98 -7.03
CA VAL A 442 -3.74 -23.39 -6.28
C VAL A 442 -2.87 -22.60 -7.25
N GLU A 443 -2.72 -21.30 -7.01
CA GLU A 443 -1.90 -20.39 -7.81
C GLU A 443 -0.60 -20.07 -7.07
N LEU A 444 0.54 -20.39 -7.67
CA LEU A 444 1.87 -20.20 -7.10
C LEU A 444 2.59 -19.12 -7.91
N TYR A 445 2.77 -17.94 -7.32
CA TYR A 445 3.54 -16.84 -7.90
C TYR A 445 4.95 -16.90 -7.33
N MET A 446 5.93 -17.23 -8.17
CA MET A 446 7.32 -17.40 -7.74
C MET A 446 7.92 -16.09 -7.24
N ASP A 447 8.80 -16.19 -6.24
CA ASP A 447 9.62 -15.07 -5.80
C ASP A 447 10.62 -14.67 -6.90
N SER A 448 10.43 -13.47 -7.46
CA SER A 448 11.27 -12.87 -8.50
C SER A 448 12.75 -12.75 -8.14
N SER A 449 13.11 -12.84 -6.86
CA SER A 449 14.49 -12.70 -6.39
C SER A 449 15.27 -14.02 -6.30
N MET A 450 14.63 -15.16 -6.58
CA MET A 450 15.27 -16.48 -6.49
C MET A 450 16.33 -16.69 -7.58
N ALA A 451 17.41 -17.36 -7.20
CA ALA A 451 18.38 -17.88 -8.17
C ALA A 451 17.76 -19.05 -8.97
N GLU A 452 18.29 -19.32 -10.16
CA GLU A 452 17.77 -20.37 -11.06
C GLU A 452 17.65 -21.74 -10.37
N SER A 453 18.68 -22.15 -9.63
CA SER A 453 18.67 -23.42 -8.88
C SER A 453 17.60 -23.47 -7.77
N GLN A 454 17.16 -22.31 -7.26
CA GLN A 454 16.07 -22.24 -6.29
C GLN A 454 14.70 -22.30 -6.98
N LYS A 455 14.58 -21.73 -8.18
CA LYS A 455 13.39 -21.87 -9.02
C LYS A 455 13.15 -23.33 -9.40
N GLU A 456 14.19 -24.06 -9.81
CA GLU A 456 14.10 -25.50 -10.10
C GLU A 456 13.54 -26.30 -8.89
N LEU A 457 14.02 -26.01 -7.68
CA LEU A 457 13.51 -26.66 -6.46
C LEU A 457 12.06 -26.27 -6.16
N ALA A 458 11.67 -25.02 -6.44
CA ALA A 458 10.30 -24.56 -6.29
C ALA A 458 9.37 -25.24 -7.30
N ASP A 459 9.82 -25.41 -8.55
CA ASP A 459 9.12 -26.14 -9.59
C ASP A 459 8.95 -27.62 -9.24
N ASP A 460 9.99 -28.29 -8.76
CA ASP A 460 9.90 -29.67 -8.25
C ASP A 460 8.85 -29.77 -7.13
N GLY A 461 8.83 -28.77 -6.24
CA GLY A 461 7.82 -28.62 -5.20
C GLY A 461 6.41 -28.48 -5.76
N ALA A 462 6.22 -27.65 -6.79
CA ALA A 462 4.94 -27.43 -7.45
C ALA A 462 4.47 -28.68 -8.22
N MET A 463 5.36 -29.36 -8.95
CA MET A 463 5.08 -30.63 -9.63
C MET A 463 4.66 -31.72 -8.63
N MET A 464 5.34 -31.79 -7.50
CA MET A 464 4.96 -32.70 -6.43
C MET A 464 3.56 -32.36 -5.89
N LEU A 465 3.22 -31.08 -5.68
CA LEU A 465 1.86 -30.67 -5.30
C LEU A 465 0.84 -31.07 -6.38
N GLN A 466 1.13 -30.87 -7.67
CA GLN A 466 0.27 -31.28 -8.78
C GLN A 466 0.07 -32.81 -8.79
N SER A 467 1.10 -33.61 -8.54
CA SER A 467 0.98 -35.08 -8.49
C SER A 467 0.02 -35.55 -7.39
N ILE A 468 -0.11 -34.78 -6.31
CA ILE A 468 -1.02 -35.03 -5.19
C ILE A 468 -2.25 -34.10 -5.18
N SER A 469 -2.60 -33.48 -6.31
CA SER A 469 -3.69 -32.50 -6.43
C SER A 469 -5.01 -33.06 -6.97
N GLY A 470 -4.95 -34.07 -7.84
CA GLY A 470 -6.15 -34.82 -8.26
C GLY A 470 -6.89 -33.95 -9.26
N ASP A 471 -8.12 -33.56 -8.94
CA ASP A 471 -8.89 -32.62 -9.78
C ASP A 471 -8.54 -31.14 -9.49
N VAL A 472 -7.80 -30.85 -8.42
CA VAL A 472 -7.34 -29.49 -8.09
C VAL A 472 -6.23 -29.10 -9.08
N GLN A 473 -6.33 -27.94 -9.72
CA GLN A 473 -5.27 -27.44 -10.62
C GLN A 473 -4.18 -26.72 -9.82
N VAL A 474 -2.90 -27.03 -10.05
CA VAL A 474 -1.76 -26.26 -9.53
C VAL A 474 -1.17 -25.46 -10.69
N LEU A 475 -1.30 -24.13 -10.63
CA LEU A 475 -0.82 -23.19 -11.62
C LEU A 475 0.42 -22.48 -11.08
N VAL A 476 1.47 -22.42 -11.88
CA VAL A 476 2.73 -21.76 -11.53
C VAL A 476 2.93 -20.56 -12.45
N TYR A 477 3.23 -19.41 -11.85
CA TYR A 477 3.52 -18.16 -12.53
C TYR A 477 4.94 -17.74 -12.20
N ASP A 478 5.80 -17.75 -13.22
CA ASP A 478 7.17 -17.23 -13.13
C ASP A 478 7.18 -15.77 -13.66
N PRO A 479 7.63 -14.79 -12.84
CA PRO A 479 7.66 -13.38 -13.22
C PRO A 479 8.67 -13.00 -14.33
#